data_AF-A0A7D7KN05-F1
#
_entry.id   AF-A0A7D7KN05-F1
#
_cell.length_a   1.000
_cell.length_b   1.000
_cell.length_c   1.000
_cell.angle_alpha   90.00
_cell.angle_beta   90.00
_cell.angle_gamma   90.00
#
_symmetry.space_group_name_H-M   'P 1'
#
loop_
_entity.id
_entity.type
_entity.pdbx_description
1 polymer ?
#
loop_
_entity_poly.entity_id
_entity_poly.type
_entity_poly.pdbx_seq_one_letter_code
_entity_poly.pdbx_strand_id
1 'polypeptide(L)'
;MTWLIDDRQELRVRLEALGLDARARQAYAVQPGGTPVATTEALDDFAQRNLGFQVRYRRELAPLSHLYVAYVRGGSLFESGPGPFDDAGRLVAGAFDLRDSEQLLVKLSYRFEI
;
A
#
# COMPACT_ATOMS: atom_id res chain seq x y z
N MET A 1 -4.05 -4.94 12.29
CA MET A 1 -4.64 -5.70 13.40
C MET A 1 -3.79 -6.92 13.71
N THR A 2 -3.65 -7.26 14.99
CA THR A 2 -2.96 -8.47 15.45
C THR A 2 -3.93 -9.27 16.31
N TRP A 3 -4.07 -10.55 16.02
CA TRP A 3 -4.86 -11.52 16.78
C TRP A 3 -3.93 -12.57 17.36
N LEU A 4 -4.10 -12.82 18.65
CA LEU A 4 -3.51 -13.95 19.35
C LEU A 4 -4.62 -15.01 19.42
N ILE A 5 -4.50 -16.06 18.62
CA ILE A 5 -5.52 -17.11 18.54
C ILE A 5 -5.42 -18.00 19.79
N ASP A 6 -4.19 -18.32 20.18
CA ASP A 6 -3.82 -18.99 21.43
C ASP A 6 -2.39 -18.60 21.84
N ASP A 7 -1.81 -19.30 22.83
CA ASP A 7 -0.44 -19.10 23.32
C ASP A 7 0.65 -19.44 22.30
N ARG A 8 0.29 -20.15 21.22
CA ARG A 8 1.20 -20.64 20.18
C ARG A 8 0.94 -20.01 18.82
N GLN A 9 -0.16 -19.29 18.63
CA GLN A 9 -0.62 -18.84 17.33
C GLN A 9 -0.88 -17.34 17.31
N GLU A 10 -0.21 -16.66 16.37
CA GLU A 10 -0.37 -15.24 16.11
C GLU A 10 -0.68 -14.99 14.64
N LEU A 11 -1.73 -14.21 14.38
CA LEU A 11 -2.10 -13.73 13.06
C LEU A 11 -2.05 -12.20 13.06
N ARG A 12 -1.32 -11.63 12.11
CA ARG A 12 -1.28 -10.19 11.88
C ARG A 12 -1.73 -9.87 10.48
N VAL A 13 -2.74 -9.01 10.35
CA VAL A 13 -3.22 -8.50 9.07
C VAL A 13 -3.07 -6.98 9.06
N ARG A 14 -2.48 -6.46 7.99
CA ARG A 14 -2.37 -5.04 7.72
C ARG A 14 -2.95 -4.78 6.34
N LEU A 15 -3.84 -3.79 6.27
CA LEU A 15 -4.41 -3.28 5.05
C LEU A 15 -4.23 -1.76 5.08
N GLU A 16 -3.64 -1.25 4.02
CA GLU A 16 -3.46 0.17 3.76
C GLU A 16 -3.97 0.44 2.35
N ALA A 17 -4.92 1.36 2.23
CA ALA A 17 -5.45 1.81 0.95
C ALA A 17 -5.48 3.33 0.96
N LEU A 18 -4.90 3.95 -0.07
CA LEU A 18 -4.86 5.39 -0.26
C LEU A 18 -5.41 5.70 -1.65
N GLY A 19 -6.39 6.59 -1.70
CA GLY A 19 -6.87 7.22 -2.92
C GLY A 19 -6.81 8.72 -2.75
N LEU A 20 -6.09 9.41 -3.63
CA LEU A 20 -5.97 10.86 -3.65
C LEU A 20 -6.40 11.38 -5.03
N ASP A 21 -7.27 12.37 -5.02
CA ASP A 21 -7.68 13.17 -6.18
C ASP A 21 -7.24 14.63 -5.92
N ALA A 22 -6.48 15.18 -6.86
CA ALA A 22 -5.99 16.54 -6.80
C ALA A 22 -6.35 17.29 -8.08
N ARG A 23 -7.24 18.28 -7.91
CA ARG A 23 -7.62 19.21 -8.96
C ARG A 23 -6.63 20.36 -9.05
N ALA A 24 -6.09 20.58 -10.24
CA ALA A 24 -5.29 21.72 -10.61
C ALA A 24 -6.10 23.01 -10.41
N ARG A 25 -5.52 23.96 -9.67
CA ARG A 25 -6.16 25.27 -9.41
C ARG A 25 -5.46 26.41 -10.13
N GLN A 26 -4.14 26.45 -10.06
CA GLN A 26 -3.33 27.52 -10.62
C GLN A 26 -1.88 27.06 -10.80
N ALA A 27 -1.30 27.36 -11.97
CA ALA A 27 0.13 27.19 -12.23
C ALA A 27 0.92 28.43 -11.78
N TYR A 28 2.12 28.22 -11.23
CA TYR A 28 3.04 29.28 -10.82
C TYR A 28 4.44 29.01 -11.36
N ALA A 29 5.03 29.99 -12.02
CA ALA A 29 6.45 29.97 -12.38
C ALA A 29 7.26 30.71 -11.32
N VAL A 30 8.40 30.12 -10.94
CA VAL A 30 9.31 30.72 -9.98
C VAL A 30 10.29 31.62 -10.73
N GLN A 31 10.25 32.92 -10.44
CA GLN A 31 11.18 33.90 -11.00
C GLN A 31 12.57 33.77 -10.36
N PRO A 32 13.65 34.32 -10.97
CA PRO A 32 15.02 34.25 -10.44
C PRO A 32 15.18 34.77 -9.00
N GLY A 33 14.27 35.63 -8.51
CA GLY A 33 14.23 36.11 -7.13
C GLY A 33 13.41 35.24 -6.16
N GLY A 34 12.94 34.07 -6.59
CA GLY A 34 12.09 33.17 -5.80
C GLY A 34 10.62 33.56 -5.71
N THR A 35 10.21 34.66 -6.35
CA THR A 35 8.81 35.11 -6.36
C THR A 35 7.97 34.19 -7.27
N PRO A 36 6.89 33.58 -6.77
CA PRO A 36 5.96 32.82 -7.59
C PRO A 36 5.06 33.78 -8.37
N VAL A 37 4.97 33.60 -9.69
CA VAL A 37 4.10 34.36 -10.58
C VAL A 37 3.13 33.41 -11.26
N ALA A 38 1.84 33.74 -11.19
CA ALA A 38 0.79 32.97 -11.84
C ALA A 38 1.02 32.88 -13.35
N THR A 39 0.92 31.68 -13.92
CA THR A 39 1.03 31.45 -15.38
C THR A 39 -0.28 30.90 -15.94
N THR A 40 -0.40 30.96 -17.26
CA THR A 40 -1.49 30.33 -18.02
C THR A 40 -1.07 28.98 -18.61
N GLU A 41 0.01 28.39 -18.11
CA GLU A 41 0.40 27.05 -18.54
C GLU A 41 -0.66 26.05 -18.13
N ALA A 42 -0.91 25.07 -18.99
CA ALA A 42 -1.83 23.98 -18.68
C ALA A 42 -1.24 23.17 -17.52
N LEU A 43 -2.01 23.05 -16.44
CA LEU A 43 -1.70 22.18 -15.32
C LEU A 43 -2.78 21.11 -15.27
N ASP A 44 -2.35 19.86 -15.40
CA ASP A 44 -3.25 18.72 -15.35
C ASP A 44 -3.62 18.38 -13.90
N ASP A 45 -4.85 17.88 -13.73
CA ASP A 45 -5.24 17.18 -12.52
C ASP A 45 -4.41 15.88 -12.38
N PHE A 46 -4.26 15.41 -11.14
CA PHE A 46 -3.62 14.11 -10.90
C PHE A 46 -4.36 13.29 -9.84
N ALA A 47 -4.21 11.97 -9.96
CA ALA A 47 -4.66 11.01 -8.96
C ALA A 47 -3.55 10.03 -8.59
N GLN A 48 -3.54 9.63 -7.32
CA GLN A 48 -2.63 8.62 -6.80
C GLN A 48 -3.41 7.55 -6.04
N ARG A 49 -3.08 6.28 -6.33
CA ARG A 49 -3.71 5.10 -5.73
C ARG A 49 -2.62 4.18 -5.21
N ASN A 50 -2.68 3.82 -3.92
CA ASN A 50 -1.77 2.85 -3.33
C ASN A 50 -2.55 1.79 -2.56
N LEU A 51 -2.18 0.52 -2.72
CA LEU A 51 -2.64 -0.59 -1.91
C LEU A 51 -1.45 -1.32 -1.29
N GLY A 52 -1.52 -1.55 0.01
CA GLY A 52 -0.66 -2.46 0.74
C GLY A 52 -1.50 -3.45 1.54
N PHE A 53 -1.39 -4.74 1.22
CA PHE A 53 -2.01 -5.82 1.98
C PHE A 53 -0.93 -6.78 2.47
N GLN A 54 -0.92 -7.06 3.77
CA GLN A 54 0.02 -7.97 4.38
C GLN A 54 -0.69 -8.87 5.38
N VAL A 55 -0.42 -10.16 5.27
CA VAL A 55 -0.83 -11.19 6.23
C VAL A 55 0.41 -11.90 6.72
N ARG A 56 0.57 -12.00 8.03
CA ARG A 56 1.65 -12.74 8.66
C ARG A 56 1.05 -13.68 9.69
N TYR A 57 1.36 -14.96 9.56
CA TYR A 57 0.95 -15.99 10.47
C TYR A 57 2.19 -16.65 11.08
N ARG A 58 2.17 -16.83 12.39
CA ARG A 58 3.19 -17.54 13.15
C ARG A 58 2.52 -18.58 14.02
N ARG A 59 3.05 -19.80 13.98
CA ARG A 59 2.64 -20.88 14.87
C ARG A 59 3.83 -21.56 15.50
N GLU A 60 3.79 -21.75 16.81
CA GLU A 60 4.68 -22.66 17.54
C GLU A 60 4.15 -24.09 17.43
N LEU A 61 4.99 -25.00 16.93
CA LEU A 61 4.67 -26.41 16.72
C LEU A 61 5.16 -27.27 17.90
N ALA A 62 6.32 -26.94 18.44
CA ALA A 62 6.97 -27.56 19.60
C ALA A 62 7.92 -26.52 20.22
N PRO A 63 8.50 -26.74 21.42
CA PRO A 63 9.45 -25.80 22.00
C PRO A 63 10.54 -25.41 20.99
N LEU A 64 10.64 -24.10 20.71
CA LEU A 64 11.58 -23.52 19.74
C LEU A 64 11.38 -23.94 18.27
N SER A 65 10.30 -24.66 17.96
CA SER A 65 9.93 -25.05 16.60
C SER A 65 8.74 -24.24 16.11
N HIS A 66 8.92 -23.54 14.99
CA HIS A 66 7.99 -22.52 14.53
C HIS A 66 7.72 -22.61 13.03
N LEU A 67 6.47 -22.38 12.64
CA LEU A 67 6.05 -22.11 11.28
C LEU A 67 5.78 -20.61 11.12
N TYR A 68 6.35 -20.01 10.09
CA TYR A 68 6.11 -18.64 9.67
C TYR A 68 5.59 -18.63 8.24
N VAL A 69 4.45 -17.98 8.04
CA VAL A 69 3.88 -17.73 6.72
C VAL A 69 3.66 -16.23 6.59
N ALA A 70 4.22 -15.62 5.56
CA ALA A 70 4.01 -14.21 5.27
C ALA A 70 3.57 -14.07 3.82
N TYR A 71 2.43 -13.43 3.62
CA TYR A 71 1.93 -13.03 2.32
C TYR A 71 1.89 -11.51 2.27
N VAL A 72 2.46 -10.94 1.23
CA VAL A 72 2.44 -9.51 0.98
C VAL A 72 1.99 -9.30 -0.45
N ARG A 73 1.05 -8.38 -0.60
CA ARG A 73 0.56 -7.91 -1.89
C ARG A 73 0.53 -6.39 -1.85
N GLY A 74 0.99 -5.76 -2.92
CA GLY A 74 0.89 -4.32 -3.04
C GLY A 74 0.92 -3.87 -4.50
N GLY A 75 0.53 -2.61 -4.69
CA GLY A 75 0.54 -1.94 -5.97
C GLY A 75 0.38 -0.43 -5.79
N SER A 76 0.89 0.32 -6.76
CA SER A 76 0.85 1.78 -6.76
C SER A 76 0.63 2.27 -8.18
N LEU A 77 -0.38 3.12 -8.36
CA LEU A 77 -0.71 3.72 -9.65
C LEU A 77 -0.78 5.23 -9.50
N PHE A 78 -0.09 5.92 -10.40
CA PHE A 78 -0.13 7.36 -10.56
C PHE A 78 -0.69 7.68 -11.93
N GLU A 79 -1.71 8.53 -11.99
CA GLU A 79 -2.38 8.96 -13.21
C GLU A 79 -2.46 10.48 -13.26
N SER A 80 -2.17 11.06 -14.42
CA SER A 80 -2.26 12.51 -14.68
C SER A 80 -2.92 12.73 -16.04
N GLY A 81 -3.84 13.69 -16.14
CA GLY A 81 -4.49 14.03 -17.40
C GLY A 81 -5.93 14.56 -17.25
N PRO A 82 -6.60 14.86 -18.38
CA PRO A 82 -7.92 15.46 -18.38
C PRO A 82 -8.98 14.41 -18.06
N GLY A 83 -9.45 14.38 -16.81
CA GLY A 83 -10.59 13.55 -16.45
C GLY A 83 -11.02 13.81 -15.01
N PRO A 84 -12.32 13.66 -14.70
CA PRO A 84 -12.72 13.58 -13.32
C PRO A 84 -12.22 12.24 -12.74
N PHE A 85 -11.37 12.30 -11.71
CA PHE A 85 -10.96 11.12 -10.93
C PHE A 85 -12.07 10.78 -9.94
N ASP A 86 -13.24 10.41 -10.47
CA ASP A 86 -14.45 10.31 -9.68
C ASP A 86 -14.37 9.22 -8.59
N ASP A 87 -14.66 9.67 -7.37
CA ASP A 87 -14.97 8.91 -6.17
C ASP A 87 -13.79 8.21 -5.48
N ALA A 88 -13.42 8.72 -4.30
CA ALA A 88 -12.42 8.10 -3.41
C ALA A 88 -12.74 6.64 -3.07
N GLY A 89 -14.02 6.25 -3.05
CA GLY A 89 -14.45 4.85 -2.91
C GLY A 89 -14.05 3.98 -4.11
N ARG A 90 -14.18 4.50 -5.35
CA ARG A 90 -13.67 3.82 -6.55
C ARG A 90 -12.15 3.82 -6.62
N LEU A 91 -11.48 4.85 -6.11
CA LEU A 91 -10.02 4.88 -6.02
C LEU A 91 -9.49 3.80 -5.06
N VAL A 92 -10.15 3.62 -3.90
CA VAL A 92 -9.84 2.55 -2.93
C VAL A 92 -10.17 1.17 -3.51
N ALA A 93 -11.32 1.00 -4.16
CA ALA A 93 -11.69 -0.24 -4.83
C ALA A 93 -10.73 -0.61 -5.98
N GLY A 94 -10.36 0.37 -6.81
CA GLY A 94 -9.38 0.20 -7.88
C GLY A 94 -7.97 -0.11 -7.36
N ALA A 95 -7.62 0.36 -6.17
CA ALA A 95 -6.36 -0.02 -5.52
C ALA A 95 -6.29 -1.54 -5.25
N PHE A 96 -7.43 -2.20 -4.98
CA PHE A 96 -7.52 -3.67 -4.86
C PHE A 96 -7.37 -4.43 -6.18
N ASP A 97 -7.42 -3.76 -7.32
CA ASP A 97 -7.17 -4.38 -8.64
C ASP A 97 -5.69 -4.29 -9.03
N LEU A 98 -4.93 -3.40 -8.40
CA LEU A 98 -3.48 -3.31 -8.55
C LEU A 98 -2.82 -4.60 -8.00
N ARG A 99 -2.06 -5.28 -8.87
CA ARG A 99 -1.35 -6.54 -8.60
C ARG A 99 0.11 -6.45 -9.03
N ASP A 100 0.73 -5.32 -8.75
CA ASP A 100 2.08 -5.03 -9.27
C ASP A 100 3.16 -5.84 -8.56
N SER A 101 2.90 -6.30 -7.32
CA SER A 101 3.85 -7.11 -6.57
C SER A 101 3.15 -8.04 -5.58
N GLU A 102 3.31 -9.34 -5.78
CA GLU A 102 2.83 -10.40 -4.90
C GLU A 102 4.01 -11.25 -4.42
N GLN A 103 4.09 -11.50 -3.11
CA GLN A 103 5.13 -12.31 -2.50
C GLN A 103 4.55 -13.23 -1.44
N LEU A 104 4.97 -14.50 -1.47
CA LEU A 104 4.67 -15.50 -0.45
C LEU A 104 5.98 -16.06 0.11
N LEU A 105 6.14 -15.98 1.42
CA LEU A 105 7.25 -16.56 2.15
C LEU A 105 6.72 -17.60 3.14
N VAL A 106 7.31 -18.79 3.11
CA VAL A 106 7.07 -19.83 4.09
C VAL A 106 8.42 -20.23 4.70
N LYS A 107 8.50 -20.22 6.03
CA LYS A 107 9.68 -20.64 6.78
C LYS A 107 9.27 -21.59 7.88
N LEU A 108 9.91 -22.76 7.90
CA LEU A 108 9.81 -23.73 8.98
C LEU A 108 11.13 -23.73 9.75
N SER A 109 11.06 -23.69 11.07
CA SER A 109 12.20 -23.84 11.97
C SER A 109 11.88 -24.99 12.93
N TYR A 110 12.75 -25.97 12.98
CA TYR A 110 12.56 -27.16 13.80
C TYR A 110 13.81 -27.41 14.64
N ARG A 111 13.64 -27.63 15.94
CA ARG A 111 14.71 -28.04 16.83
C ARG A 111 14.63 -29.55 17.03
N PHE A 112 15.70 -30.25 16.66
CA PHE A 112 15.87 -31.66 17.00
C PHE A 112 16.36 -31.75 18.45
N GLU A 113 15.67 -32.53 19.28
CA GLU A 113 16.22 -33.01 20.55
C GLU A 113 16.92 -34.34 20.24
N ILE A 114 18.23 -34.40 20.54
CA ILE A 114 19.07 -35.60 20.51
C ILE A 114 19.40 -35.95 21.95
#